data_AF-A0AA86Y2V0-F1
#
_entry.id   AF-A0AA86Y2V0-F1
#
_cell.length_a   1.000
_cell.length_b   1.000
_cell.length_c   1.000
_cell.angle_alpha   90.00
_cell.angle_beta   90.00
_cell.angle_gamma   90.00
#
_symmetry.space_group_name_H-M   'P 1'
#
loop_
_entity.id
_entity.type
_entity.pdbx_description
1 polymer ?
#
loop_
_entity_poly.entity_id
_entity_poly.type
_entity_poly.pdbx_seq_one_letter_code
_entity_poly.pdbx_strand_id
1 'polypeptide(L)'
;MKRFIAIWILLSAGLNIWQMDMIRDLEEKKPLVIYKADNQGAEIFGKVVEKGRHGKLYTITIRDYGVFVVTKDVYEKAKVGDEVLL
;
A
#
# COMPACT_ATOMS: atom_id res chain seq x y z
N MET A 1 -7.33 -47.18 11.41
CA MET A 1 -6.66 -45.96 11.90
C MET A 1 -5.85 -45.23 10.83
N LYS A 2 -4.87 -45.84 10.13
CA LYS A 2 -4.04 -45.14 9.13
C LYS A 2 -4.82 -44.40 8.01
N ARG A 3 -5.92 -44.99 7.51
CA ARG A 3 -6.78 -44.36 6.48
C ARG A 3 -7.48 -43.08 6.97
N PHE A 4 -7.88 -43.04 8.25
CA PHE A 4 -8.51 -41.85 8.84
C PHE A 4 -7.50 -40.72 9.01
N ILE A 5 -6.28 -41.03 9.44
CA ILE A 5 -5.21 -40.04 9.58
C ILE A 5 -4.87 -39.41 8.23
N ALA A 6 -4.77 -40.21 7.16
CA ALA A 6 -4.51 -39.70 5.81
C ALA A 6 -5.63 -38.77 5.31
N ILE A 7 -6.90 -39.11 5.57
CA ILE A 7 -8.04 -38.27 5.21
C ILE A 7 -7.97 -36.92 5.95
N TRP A 8 -7.70 -36.92 7.25
CA TRP A 8 -7.59 -35.68 8.03
C TRP A 8 -6.42 -34.80 7.59
N ILE A 9 -5.29 -35.39 7.20
CA ILE A 9 -4.15 -34.64 6.65
C ILE A 9 -4.54 -33.98 5.33
N LEU A 10 -5.20 -34.70 4.42
CA LEU A 10 -5.64 -34.15 3.13
C LEU A 10 -6.71 -33.06 3.31
N LEU A 11 -7.64 -33.26 4.24
CA LEU A 11 -8.70 -32.30 4.54
C LEU A 11 -8.12 -31.02 5.15
N SER A 12 -7.17 -31.13 6.07
CA SER A 12 -6.44 -29.99 6.65
C SER A 12 -5.62 -29.25 5.60
N ALA A 13 -4.86 -29.98 4.76
CA ALA A 13 -4.07 -29.37 3.69
C ALA A 13 -4.96 -28.63 2.67
N GLY A 14 -6.08 -29.23 2.27
CA GLY A 14 -7.06 -28.59 1.38
C GLY A 14 -7.66 -27.32 1.98
N LEU A 15 -7.99 -27.33 3.27
CA LEU A 15 -8.51 -26.15 3.98
C LEU A 15 -7.49 -25.01 4.01
N ASN A 16 -6.22 -25.32 4.26
CA ASN A 16 -5.14 -24.33 4.29
C ASN A 16 -4.94 -23.66 2.92
N ILE A 17 -4.95 -24.45 1.83
CA ILE A 17 -4.81 -23.90 0.47
C ILE A 17 -5.98 -22.96 0.14
N TRP A 18 -7.20 -23.37 0.46
CA TRP A 18 -8.39 -22.54 0.23
C TRP A 18 -8.36 -21.23 1.04
N GLN A 19 -7.89 -21.28 2.29
CA GLN A 19 -7.70 -20.07 3.10
C GLN A 19 -6.67 -19.13 2.50
N MET A 20 -5.54 -19.64 1.99
CA MET A 20 -4.51 -18.82 1.36
C MET A 20 -5.02 -18.08 0.11
N ASP A 21 -5.76 -18.76 -0.76
CA ASP A 21 -6.33 -18.13 -1.96
C ASP A 21 -7.30 -16.99 -1.60
N MET A 22 -8.15 -17.20 -0.60
CA MET A 22 -9.09 -16.17 -0.13
C MET A 22 -8.38 -14.95 0.47
N ILE A 23 -7.30 -15.18 1.23
CA ILE A 23 -6.49 -14.10 1.80
C ILE A 23 -5.84 -13.28 0.67
N ARG A 24 -5.28 -13.93 -0.35
CA ARG A 24 -4.68 -13.25 -1.51
C ARG A 24 -5.70 -12.34 -2.19
N ASP A 25 -6.91 -12.84 -2.45
CA ASP A 25 -7.97 -12.05 -3.08
C ASP A 25 -8.39 -10.82 -2.24
N LEU A 26 -8.35 -10.94 -0.92
CA LEU A 26 -8.64 -9.84 0.01
C LEU A 26 -7.49 -8.82 0.08
N GLU A 27 -6.24 -9.26 0.04
CA GLU A 27 -5.06 -8.39 0.01
C GLU A 27 -5.01 -7.57 -1.29
N GLU A 28 -5.31 -8.19 -2.44
CA GLU A 28 -5.39 -7.48 -3.72
C GLU A 28 -6.49 -6.40 -3.73
N LYS A 29 -7.59 -6.63 -3.00
CA LYS A 29 -8.75 -5.72 -2.94
C LYS A 29 -8.73 -4.82 -1.71
N LYS A 30 -7.61 -4.73 -0.99
CA LYS A 30 -7.53 -3.97 0.25
C LYS A 30 -7.96 -2.52 0.00
N PRO A 31 -9.09 -2.06 0.57
CA PRO A 31 -9.59 -0.72 0.30
C PRO A 31 -8.61 0.29 0.89
N LEU A 32 -7.99 1.09 0.03
CA LEU A 32 -7.22 2.25 0.44
C LEU A 32 -8.22 3.34 0.81
N VAL A 33 -8.31 3.67 2.10
CA VAL A 33 -9.05 4.84 2.56
C VAL A 33 -8.23 6.08 2.20
N ILE A 34 -8.55 6.69 1.06
CA ILE A 34 -7.94 7.94 0.61
C ILE A 34 -8.77 9.09 1.20
N TYR A 35 -8.26 9.72 2.26
CA TYR A 35 -8.81 10.99 2.71
C TYR A 35 -8.41 12.07 1.72
N LYS A 36 -9.40 12.63 1.02
CA LYS A 36 -9.21 13.87 0.27
C LYS A 36 -9.18 15.01 1.30
N ALA A 37 -8.03 15.22 1.93
CA ALA A 37 -7.79 16.42 2.70
C ALA A 37 -7.74 17.60 1.72
N ASP A 38 -8.61 18.59 1.93
CA ASP A 38 -8.59 19.84 1.19
C ASP A 38 -7.42 20.68 1.71
N ASN A 39 -6.24 20.44 1.14
CA ASN A 39 -5.02 21.16 1.52
C ASN A 39 -4.92 22.51 0.78
N GLN A 40 -5.99 23.00 0.14
CA GLN A 40 -5.95 24.33 -0.49
C GLN A 40 -5.62 25.40 0.55
N GLY A 41 -4.39 25.93 0.48
CA GLY A 41 -3.88 26.97 1.37
C GLY A 41 -3.01 26.48 2.53
N ALA A 42 -2.77 25.17 2.67
CA ALA A 42 -1.80 24.64 3.62
C ALA A 42 -0.43 24.47 2.95
N GLU A 43 0.52 25.34 3.27
CA GLU A 43 1.91 25.18 2.83
C GLU A 43 2.55 23.99 3.57
N ILE A 44 2.88 22.92 2.84
CA ILE A 44 3.55 21.76 3.40
C ILE A 44 5.03 21.87 3.09
N PHE A 45 5.83 22.18 4.10
CA PHE A 45 7.28 22.24 4.00
C PHE A 45 7.92 21.01 4.64
N GLY A 46 8.71 20.24 3.91
CA GLY A 46 9.46 19.16 4.53
C GLY A 46 10.34 18.37 3.60
N LYS A 47 11.06 17.41 4.19
CA LYS A 47 12.01 16.55 3.47
C LYS A 47 11.31 15.31 2.91
N VAL A 48 11.48 15.05 1.62
CA VAL A 48 11.01 13.81 0.99
C VAL A 48 11.84 12.63 1.51
N VAL A 49 11.17 11.64 2.10
CA VAL A 49 11.82 10.43 2.64
C VAL A 49 11.60 9.21 1.77
N GLU A 50 10.50 9.16 1.01
CA GLU A 50 10.15 8.03 0.17
C GLU A 50 9.32 8.49 -1.04
N LYS A 51 9.37 7.69 -2.11
CA LYS A 51 8.56 7.87 -3.31
C LYS A 51 7.88 6.54 -3.63
N GLY A 52 6.56 6.57 -3.80
CA GLY A 52 5.74 5.41 -4.14
C GLY A 52 5.02 5.59 -5.47
N ARG A 53 4.68 4.47 -6.11
CA ARG A 53 3.78 4.45 -7.26
C ARG A 53 2.78 3.31 -7.09
N HIS A 54 1.50 3.68 -7.07
CA HIS A 54 0.39 2.73 -6.95
C HIS A 54 -0.49 2.85 -8.20
N GLY A 55 -0.22 2.02 -9.20
CA GLY A 55 -0.88 2.08 -10.51
C GLY A 55 -0.63 3.42 -11.23
N LYS A 56 -1.68 4.26 -11.31
CA LYS A 56 -1.64 5.60 -11.93
C LYS A 56 -1.40 6.74 -10.93
N LEU A 57 -1.32 6.43 -9.64
CA LEU A 57 -1.10 7.41 -8.58
C LEU A 57 0.40 7.51 -8.26
N TYR A 58 0.90 8.73 -8.21
CA TYR A 58 2.27 9.05 -7.80
C TYR A 58 2.24 9.59 -6.39
N THR A 59 3.04 9.01 -5.48
CA THR A 59 3.06 9.43 -4.08
C THR A 59 4.45 9.84 -3.62
N ILE A 60 4.54 10.85 -2.78
CA ILE A 60 5.75 11.21 -2.05
C ILE A 60 5.45 11.21 -0.55
N THR A 61 6.37 10.68 0.24
CA THR A 61 6.29 10.70 1.71
C THR A 61 7.16 11.85 2.20
N ILE A 62 6.54 12.79 2.92
CA ILE A 62 7.23 13.92 3.53
C ILE A 62 7.38 13.62 5.03
N ARG A 63 8.61 13.78 5.55
CA ARG A 63 8.92 13.62 6.97
C ARG A 63 8.00 14.50 7.81
N ASP A 64 7.48 13.96 8.90
CA ASP A 64 6.58 14.63 9.87
C ASP A 64 5.17 15.01 9.36
N TYR A 65 4.87 14.81 8.06
CA TYR A 65 3.54 15.06 7.49
C TYR A 65 2.81 13.80 7.03
N GLY A 66 3.48 12.91 6.29
CA GLY A 66 2.88 11.68 5.75
C GLY A 66 2.95 11.57 4.23
N VAL A 67 2.02 10.82 3.64
CA VAL A 67 2.03 10.45 2.22
C VAL A 67 1.10 11.36 1.42
N PHE A 68 1.63 11.96 0.37
CA PHE A 68 0.91 12.87 -0.52
C PHE A 68 0.82 12.29 -1.92
N VAL A 69 -0.37 12.37 -2.52
CA VAL A 69 -0.56 12.08 -3.94
C VAL A 69 -0.23 13.35 -4.72
N VAL A 70 0.70 13.26 -5.66
CA VAL A 70 1.18 14.38 -6.47
C VAL A 70 1.00 14.10 -7.96
N THR A 71 1.14 15.14 -8.79
CA THR A 71 1.18 14.97 -10.24
C THR A 71 2.47 14.27 -10.66
N LYS A 72 2.46 13.64 -11.85
CA LYS A 72 3.64 12.99 -12.43
C LYS A 72 4.83 13.94 -12.52
N ASP A 73 4.60 15.18 -12.93
CA ASP A 73 5.68 16.17 -13.12
C ASP A 73 6.36 16.53 -11.80
N VAL A 74 5.59 16.68 -10.70
CA VAL A 74 6.14 16.91 -9.37
C VAL A 74 6.89 15.66 -8.88
N TYR A 75 6.30 14.48 -9.08
CA TYR A 75 6.96 13.22 -8.73
C TYR A 75 8.29 13.04 -9.44
N GLU A 76 8.41 13.37 -10.73
CA GLU A 76 9.67 13.22 -11.46
C GLU A 76 10.74 14.23 -11.02
N LYS A 77 10.33 15.44 -10.63
CA LYS A 77 11.24 16.50 -10.17
C LYS A 77 11.77 16.26 -8.75
N ALA A 78 10.91 15.86 -7.82
CA ALA A 78 11.27 15.66 -6.43
C ALA A 78 12.10 14.39 -6.23
N LYS A 79 13.24 14.49 -5.52
CA LYS A 79 14.09 13.36 -5.15
C LYS A 79 14.00 13.08 -3.66
N VAL A 80 14.31 11.84 -3.28
CA VAL A 80 14.44 11.49 -1.86
C VAL A 80 15.61 12.30 -1.28
N GLY A 81 15.33 13.03 -0.21
CA GLY A 81 16.27 13.94 0.43
C GLY A 81 16.01 15.42 0.12
N ASP A 82 15.21 15.74 -0.89
CA ASP A 82 14.89 17.13 -1.22
C ASP A 82 13.96 17.74 -0.18
N GLU A 83 14.16 19.03 0.09
CA GLU A 83 13.15 19.86 0.76
C GLU A 83 12.15 20.35 -0.29
N VAL A 84 10.87 20.11 -0.02
CA VAL A 84 9.77 20.49 -0.91
C VAL A 84 8.80 21.38 -0.17
N LEU A 85 8.25 22.34 -0.90
CA LEU A 85 7.06 23.09 -0.52
C LEU A 85 5.93 22.64 -1.45
N LEU A 86 4.87 22.06 -0.88
CA LEU A 86 3.67 21.63 -1.58
C LEU A 86 2.47 22.51 -1.23
#